data_AF-A0AB35RV67-F1
#
_entry.id   AF-A0AB35RV67-F1
#
_cell.length_a   1.000
_cell.length_b   1.000
_cell.length_c   1.000
_cell.angle_alpha   90.00
_cell.angle_beta   90.00
_cell.angle_gamma   90.00
#
_symmetry.space_group_name_H-M   'P 1'
#
loop_
_entity.id
_entity.type
_entity.pdbx_description
1 polymer ?
#
loop_
_entity_poly.entity_id
_entity_poly.type
_entity_poly.pdbx_seq_one_letter_code
_entity_poly.pdbx_strand_id
1 'polypeptide(L)'
;MNVVYFKVDYPPHERQTSNHYYLKSVQLLRDNAVVADLGDLTITHLPAWFYTVIPTGFSKIEFSMKNRSQLRIECQAGYLRTGEYIVSTPGGEATLPFNALTGLWTLNKQEEEHINHQEFMARKYSLIRPAKILTRGVSVF
;
A
#
# COMPACT_ATOMS: atom_id res chain seq x y z
N MET A 1 -11.21 -11.75 -1.09
CA MET A 1 -10.91 -10.29 -1.08
C MET A 1 -9.41 -10.14 -1.14
N ASN A 2 -8.91 -9.27 -2.01
CA ASN A 2 -7.48 -9.00 -2.13
C ASN A 2 -7.17 -7.63 -1.54
N VAL A 3 -6.08 -7.53 -0.78
CA VAL A 3 -5.57 -6.24 -0.31
C VAL A 3 -4.67 -5.67 -1.40
N VAL A 4 -4.92 -4.42 -1.79
CA VAL A 4 -4.13 -3.69 -2.78
C VAL A 4 -3.61 -2.40 -2.18
N TYR A 5 -2.51 -1.92 -2.74
CA TYR A 5 -1.91 -0.65 -2.38
C TYR A 5 -1.87 0.30 -3.57
N PHE A 6 -1.93 1.59 -3.25
CA PHE A 6 -1.46 2.69 -4.07
C PHE A 6 -0.32 3.38 -3.31
N LYS A 7 0.82 3.56 -3.96
CA LYS A 7 2.03 4.12 -3.38
C LYS A 7 2.46 5.34 -4.17
N VAL A 8 2.86 6.39 -3.46
CA VAL A 8 3.55 7.54 -4.04
C VAL A 8 4.94 7.62 -3.41
N ASP A 9 5.97 7.75 -4.24
CA ASP A 9 7.37 7.73 -3.84
C ASP A 9 8.17 8.87 -4.48
N TYR A 10 9.39 9.07 -3.96
CA TYR A 10 10.37 10.01 -4.52
C TYR A 10 10.78 9.58 -5.94
N PRO A 11 10.99 10.54 -6.85
CA PRO A 11 11.65 10.25 -8.11
C PRO A 11 13.12 9.85 -7.82
N PRO A 12 13.72 8.95 -8.62
CA PRO A 12 14.95 8.24 -8.27
C PRO A 12 16.22 9.12 -8.14
N HIS A 13 16.15 10.44 -8.36
CA HIS A 13 17.33 11.32 -8.41
C HIS A 13 17.10 12.74 -7.83
N GLU A 14 15.97 13.03 -7.17
CA GLU A 14 15.75 14.36 -6.60
C GLU A 14 15.99 14.35 -5.08
N ARG A 15 16.60 15.44 -4.58
CA ARG A 15 16.70 15.68 -3.14
C ARG A 15 15.30 15.79 -2.56
N GLN A 16 15.08 15.21 -1.38
CA GLN A 16 13.80 15.29 -0.66
C GLN A 16 13.40 16.76 -0.54
N THR A 17 12.35 17.16 -1.27
CA THR A 17 11.73 18.46 -1.13
C THR A 17 10.42 18.25 -0.38
N SER A 18 10.18 19.07 0.65
CA SER A 18 8.92 19.08 1.39
C SER A 18 7.84 19.76 0.56
N ASN A 19 7.40 19.10 -0.50
CA ASN A 19 6.30 19.57 -1.33
C ASN A 19 5.03 18.78 -0.96
N HIS A 20 3.94 19.50 -0.77
CA HIS A 20 2.62 18.85 -0.70
C HIS A 20 2.18 18.48 -2.11
N TYR A 21 1.82 17.23 -2.32
CA TYR A 21 1.30 16.76 -3.59
C TYR A 21 -0.20 16.53 -3.47
N TYR A 22 -0.94 17.00 -4.46
CA TYR A 22 -2.38 16.80 -4.52
C TYR A 22 -2.73 16.00 -5.76
N LEU A 23 -3.31 14.81 -5.57
CA LEU A 23 -3.73 13.92 -6.65
C LEU A 23 -5.25 13.92 -6.73
N LYS A 24 -5.81 14.18 -7.91
CA LYS A 24 -7.25 14.27 -8.13
C LYS A 24 -7.80 12.97 -8.67
N SER A 25 -8.88 12.48 -8.05
CA SER A 25 -9.69 11.36 -8.54
C SER A 25 -8.86 10.11 -8.83
N VAL A 26 -8.08 9.66 -7.84
CA VAL A 26 -7.24 8.47 -7.95
C VAL A 26 -8.11 7.23 -7.92
N GLN A 27 -8.05 6.45 -8.99
CA GLN A 27 -8.82 5.21 -9.14
C GLN A 27 -7.87 4.05 -9.38
N LEU A 28 -8.20 2.89 -8.81
CA LEU A 28 -7.52 1.63 -9.08
C LEU A 28 -8.31 0.84 -10.11
N LEU A 29 -7.60 0.32 -11.10
CA LEU A 29 -8.18 -0.43 -12.22
C LEU A 29 -7.66 -1.87 -12.21
N ARG A 30 -8.52 -2.77 -12.68
CA ARG A 30 -8.17 -4.13 -13.05
C ARG A 30 -8.90 -4.45 -14.34
N ASP A 31 -8.17 -4.89 -15.35
CA ASP A 31 -8.73 -5.16 -16.69
C ASP A 31 -9.50 -3.95 -17.27
N ASN A 32 -8.96 -2.74 -17.11
CA ASN A 32 -9.58 -1.45 -17.47
C ASN A 32 -10.88 -1.10 -16.74
N ALA A 33 -11.34 -1.92 -15.78
CA ALA A 33 -12.50 -1.63 -14.94
C ALA A 33 -12.05 -1.02 -13.61
N VAL A 34 -12.77 -0.02 -13.12
CA VAL A 34 -12.54 0.56 -11.79
C VAL A 34 -12.91 -0.47 -10.72
N VAL A 35 -11.95 -0.85 -9.89
CA VAL A 35 -12.14 -1.78 -8.77
C VAL A 35 -12.08 -1.12 -7.41
N ALA A 36 -11.51 0.10 -7.32
CA ALA A 36 -11.59 0.95 -6.14
C ALA A 36 -11.44 2.42 -6.54
N ASP A 37 -12.13 3.29 -5.81
CA ASP A 37 -11.97 4.74 -5.90
C ASP A 37 -11.33 5.23 -4.60
N LEU A 38 -10.14 5.84 -4.71
CA LEU A 38 -9.43 6.44 -3.57
C LEU A 38 -9.75 7.93 -3.43
N GLY A 39 -10.45 8.53 -4.40
CA GLY A 39 -10.81 9.93 -4.41
C GLY A 39 -9.62 10.88 -4.54
N ASP A 40 -9.76 12.06 -3.95
CA ASP A 40 -8.71 13.07 -3.93
C ASP A 40 -7.74 12.82 -2.77
N LEU A 41 -6.44 12.74 -3.08
CA LEU A 41 -5.41 12.42 -2.10
C LEU A 41 -4.51 13.64 -1.87
N THR A 42 -4.35 14.01 -0.60
CA THR A 42 -3.36 15.00 -0.16
C THR A 42 -2.18 14.28 0.46
N ILE A 43 -1.00 14.50 -0.10
CA ILE A 43 0.23 13.81 0.31
C ILE A 43 1.15 14.83 0.95
N THR A 44 1.39 14.64 2.25
CA THR A 44 2.25 15.51 3.06
C THR A 44 3.65 14.96 3.23
N HIS A 45 3.83 13.65 3.12
CA HIS A 45 5.11 12.96 3.27
C HIS A 45 5.26 11.83 2.26
N LEU A 46 6.49 11.63 1.78
CA LEU A 46 6.86 10.51 0.91
C LEU A 46 7.84 9.57 1.64
N PRO A 47 7.77 8.24 1.39
CA PRO A 47 6.75 7.57 0.59
C PRO A 47 5.39 7.54 1.31
N ALA A 48 4.31 7.75 0.56
CA ALA A 48 2.94 7.60 1.04
C ALA A 48 2.35 6.28 0.55
N TRP A 49 1.61 5.60 1.43
CA TRP A 49 0.94 4.33 1.14
C TRP A 49 -0.54 4.45 1.46
N PHE A 50 -1.37 3.99 0.53
CA PHE A 50 -2.81 3.90 0.68
C PHE A 50 -3.20 2.46 0.42
N TYR A 51 -3.96 1.86 1.34
CA TYR A 51 -4.38 0.47 1.24
C TYR A 51 -5.89 0.39 1.14
N THR A 52 -6.38 -0.53 0.31
CA THR A 52 -7.80 -0.83 0.22
C THR A 52 -8.03 -2.29 -0.13
N VAL A 53 -9.26 -2.75 0.00
CA VAL A 53 -9.69 -4.11 -0.27
C VAL A 53 -10.56 -4.12 -1.51
N ILE A 54 -10.24 -5.03 -2.44
CA ILE A 54 -11.01 -5.21 -3.67
C ILE A 54 -11.51 -6.66 -3.80
N PRO A 55 -12.50 -6.92 -4.67
CA PRO A 55 -12.90 -8.28 -5.01
C PRO A 55 -11.72 -9.12 -5.50
N THR A 56 -11.73 -10.42 -5.24
CA THR A 56 -10.66 -11.34 -5.66
C THR A 56 -10.48 -11.32 -7.18
N GLY A 57 -9.23 -11.48 -7.66
CA GLY A 57 -8.86 -11.60 -9.07
C GLY A 57 -7.34 -11.57 -9.23
N PHE A 58 -6.83 -11.93 -10.41
CA PHE A 58 -5.40 -12.17 -10.63
C PHE A 58 -4.73 -11.23 -11.63
N SER A 59 -5.50 -10.40 -12.33
CA SER A 59 -4.95 -9.42 -13.26
C SER A 59 -4.22 -8.30 -12.54
N LYS A 60 -3.28 -7.66 -13.24
CA LYS A 60 -2.49 -6.53 -12.74
C LYS A 60 -3.41 -5.40 -12.24
N ILE A 61 -3.01 -4.78 -11.14
CA ILE A 61 -3.63 -3.54 -10.65
C ILE A 61 -2.94 -2.35 -11.30
N GLU A 62 -3.73 -1.49 -11.90
CA GLU A 62 -3.31 -0.25 -12.52
C GLU A 62 -3.98 0.94 -11.82
N PHE A 63 -3.61 2.16 -12.19
CA PHE A 63 -4.21 3.35 -11.61
C PHE A 63 -4.43 4.44 -12.66
N SER A 64 -5.43 5.28 -12.43
CA SER A 64 -5.68 6.51 -13.19
C SER A 64 -5.90 7.68 -12.25
N MET A 65 -5.61 8.90 -12.73
CA MET A 65 -5.85 10.14 -11.99
C MET A 65 -6.16 11.26 -12.98
N LYS A 66 -6.94 12.26 -12.56
CA LYS A 66 -7.39 13.36 -13.43
C LYS A 66 -6.32 14.43 -13.68
N ASN A 67 -5.42 14.64 -12.74
CA ASN A 67 -4.33 15.59 -12.92
C ASN A 67 -3.03 14.88 -13.28
N ARG A 68 -2.28 15.43 -14.24
CA ARG A 68 -0.85 15.10 -14.35
C ARG A 68 -0.16 15.79 -13.18
N SER A 69 0.47 15.03 -12.29
CA SER A 69 1.29 15.61 -11.22
C SER A 69 2.26 16.62 -11.85
N GLN A 70 2.15 17.89 -11.45
CA GLN A 70 3.02 18.97 -11.96
C GLN A 70 4.47 18.82 -11.48
N LEU A 71 4.71 17.93 -10.52
CA LEU A 71 6.01 17.60 -9.94
C LEU A 71 6.35 16.12 -10.21
N ARG A 72 7.64 15.80 -10.36
CA ARG A 72 8.11 14.43 -10.60
C ARG A 72 7.89 13.58 -9.34
N ILE A 73 6.82 12.80 -9.29
CA ILE A 73 6.58 11.76 -8.28
C ILE A 73 6.41 10.42 -9.00
N GLU A 74 6.78 9.33 -8.34
CA GLU A 74 6.49 8.00 -8.84
C GLU A 74 5.25 7.44 -8.17
N CYS A 75 4.24 7.09 -8.97
CA CYS A 75 3.03 6.42 -8.50
C CYS A 75 3.06 4.94 -8.90
N GLN A 76 2.67 4.06 -7.99
CA GLN A 76 2.65 2.61 -8.21
C GLN A 76 1.40 2.02 -7.55
N ALA A 77 0.81 1.00 -8.18
CA ALA A 77 -0.27 0.23 -7.57
C ALA A 77 0.03 -1.27 -7.68
N GLY A 78 -0.52 -2.07 -6.77
CA GLY A 78 -0.30 -3.50 -6.78
C GLY A 78 -1.02 -4.25 -5.67
N TYR A 79 -0.94 -5.58 -5.71
CA TYR A 79 -1.37 -6.42 -4.60
C TYR A 79 -0.39 -6.35 -3.44
N LEU A 80 -0.91 -6.44 -2.22
CA LEU A 80 -0.10 -6.59 -1.03
C LEU A 80 0.77 -7.85 -1.13
N ARG A 81 2.08 -7.70 -0.89
CA ARG A 81 3.04 -8.80 -1.04
C ARG A 81 3.33 -9.45 0.32
N THR A 82 3.81 -10.70 0.30
CA THR A 82 4.36 -11.33 1.51
C THR A 82 5.46 -10.45 2.11
N GLY A 83 5.42 -10.22 3.41
CA GLY A 83 6.39 -9.37 4.10
C GLY A 83 5.92 -8.95 5.49
N GLU A 84 6.71 -8.13 6.17
CA GLU A 84 6.39 -7.54 7.46
C GLU A 84 5.90 -6.10 7.27
N TYR A 85 4.82 -5.73 7.95
CA TYR A 85 4.17 -4.43 7.82
C TYR A 85 3.99 -3.77 9.17
N ILE A 86 4.15 -2.45 9.20
CA ILE A 86 3.74 -1.62 10.34
C ILE A 86 2.23 -1.44 10.25
N VAL A 87 1.54 -1.81 11.33
CA VAL A 87 0.10 -1.84 11.47
C VAL A 87 -0.28 -0.98 12.67
N SER A 88 -1.24 -0.08 12.50
CA SER A 88 -1.87 0.60 13.61
C SER A 88 -2.87 -0.35 14.25
N THR A 89 -2.73 -0.59 15.55
CA THR A 89 -3.67 -1.37 16.38
C THR A 89 -4.24 -0.45 17.47
N PRO A 90 -5.36 -0.83 18.12
CA PRO A 90 -5.84 -0.12 19.30
C PRO A 90 -4.82 0.01 20.44
N GLY A 91 -3.82 -0.86 20.50
CA GLY A 91 -2.73 -0.83 21.49
C GLY A 91 -1.49 -0.04 21.04
N GLY A 92 -1.51 0.57 19.84
CA GLY A 92 -0.36 1.25 19.25
C GLY A 92 0.13 0.59 17.95
N GLU A 93 1.26 1.04 17.44
CA GLU A 93 1.87 0.46 16.24
C GLU A 93 2.50 -0.91 16.55
N ALA A 94 2.24 -1.90 15.70
CA ALA A 94 2.81 -3.23 15.77
C ALA A 94 3.39 -3.62 14.40
N THR A 95 4.37 -4.53 14.40
CA THR A 95 4.87 -5.14 13.16
C THR A 95 4.27 -6.51 12.98
N LEU A 96 3.47 -6.70 11.93
CA LEU A 96 2.79 -7.97 11.64
C LEU A 96 3.27 -8.56 10.30
N PRO A 97 3.69 -9.83 10.28
CA PRO A 97 3.91 -10.57 9.04
C PRO A 97 2.60 -10.84 8.30
N PHE A 98 2.64 -10.71 6.98
CA PHE A 98 1.57 -11.09 6.06
C PHE A 98 2.10 -12.09 5.04
N ASN A 99 1.30 -13.11 4.75
CA ASN A 99 1.56 -14.07 3.70
C ASN A 99 0.54 -13.91 2.56
N ALA A 100 1.00 -13.45 1.40
CA ALA A 100 0.14 -13.20 0.24
C ALA A 100 -0.39 -14.48 -0.43
N LEU A 101 0.27 -15.63 -0.22
CA LEU A 101 -0.19 -16.91 -0.74
C LEU A 101 -1.42 -17.40 0.03
N THR A 102 -1.41 -17.26 1.36
CA THR A 102 -2.51 -17.71 2.23
C THR A 102 -3.52 -16.61 2.54
N GLY A 103 -3.14 -15.34 2.37
CA GLY A 103 -3.95 -14.18 2.76
C GLY A 103 -4.04 -13.96 4.27
N LEU A 104 -3.12 -14.56 5.04
CA LEU A 104 -3.14 -14.55 6.51
C LEU A 104 -2.09 -13.60 7.10
N TRP A 105 -2.46 -12.99 8.22
CA TRP A 105 -1.60 -12.21 9.11
C TRP A 105 -1.16 -13.09 10.28
N THR A 106 0.11 -13.01 10.67
CA THR A 106 0.62 -13.68 11.87
C THR A 106 0.59 -12.71 13.04
N LEU A 107 -0.15 -13.04 14.10
CA LEU A 107 -0.19 -12.24 15.34
C LEU A 107 0.93 -12.65 16.30
N ASN A 108 1.11 -13.97 16.46
CA ASN A 108 2.14 -14.54 17.29
C ASN A 108 2.86 -15.65 16.51
N LYS A 109 4.18 -15.48 16.30
CA LYS A 109 4.99 -16.49 15.60
C LYS A 109 5.19 -17.76 16.45
N GLN A 110 5.12 -17.66 17.78
CA GLN A 110 5.38 -18.78 18.68
C GLN A 110 4.16 -19.68 18.85
N GLU A 111 2.96 -19.08 18.86
CA GLU A 111 1.68 -19.79 19.02
C GLU A 111 1.02 -20.11 17.68
N GLU A 112 1.66 -19.76 16.55
CA GLU A 112 1.11 -19.87 15.19
C GLU A 112 -0.30 -19.25 15.08
N GLU A 113 -0.57 -18.18 15.84
CA GLU A 113 -1.84 -17.49 15.76
C GLU A 113 -1.91 -16.69 14.46
N HIS A 114 -2.86 -17.07 13.61
CA HIS A 114 -3.11 -16.44 12.32
C HIS A 114 -4.52 -15.87 12.24
N ILE A 115 -4.66 -14.73 11.59
CA ILE A 115 -5.96 -14.12 11.28
C ILE A 115 -6.05 -13.79 9.80
N ASN A 116 -7.25 -13.90 9.23
CA ASN A 116 -7.51 -13.41 7.87
C ASN A 116 -7.72 -11.88 7.88
N HIS A 117 -7.87 -11.29 6.69
CA HIS A 117 -8.04 -9.85 6.59
C HIS A 117 -9.40 -9.32 7.11
N GLN A 118 -10.45 -10.15 7.15
CA GLN A 118 -11.74 -9.73 7.73
C GLN A 118 -11.61 -9.56 9.24
N GLU A 119 -10.96 -10.51 9.91
CA GLU A 119 -10.64 -10.42 11.34
C GLU A 119 -9.67 -9.28 11.65
N PHE A 120 -8.67 -9.05 10.78
CA PHE A 120 -7.78 -7.89 10.89
C PHE A 120 -8.57 -6.58 10.97
N MET A 121 -9.53 -6.38 10.07
CA MET A 121 -10.40 -5.21 10.07
C MET A 121 -11.36 -5.19 11.29
N ALA A 122 -11.90 -6.35 11.69
CA ALA A 122 -12.77 -6.47 12.86
C ALA A 122 -12.06 -6.09 14.16
N ARG A 123 -10.75 -6.38 14.28
CA ARG A 123 -9.88 -5.94 15.38
C ARG A 123 -9.49 -4.46 15.29
N LYS A 124 -10.02 -3.71 14.31
CA LYS A 124 -9.73 -2.29 14.02
C LYS A 124 -8.25 -2.05 13.70
N TYR A 125 -7.60 -3.01 13.05
CA TYR A 125 -6.23 -2.84 12.60
C TYR A 125 -6.22 -2.11 11.25
N SER A 126 -5.20 -1.31 11.00
CA SER A 126 -5.01 -0.64 9.70
C SER A 126 -3.55 -0.65 9.27
N LEU A 127 -3.33 -0.80 7.97
CA LEU A 127 -1.98 -0.82 7.41
C LEU A 127 -1.41 0.59 7.29
N ILE A 128 -0.18 0.77 7.78
CA ILE A 128 0.55 2.04 7.66
C ILE A 128 1.54 1.97 6.50
N ARG A 129 2.47 1.00 6.54
CA ARG A 129 3.54 0.84 5.53
C ARG A 129 4.26 -0.50 5.67
N PRO A 130 5.07 -0.93 4.69
CA PRO A 130 6.03 -2.02 4.90
C PRO A 130 7.02 -1.66 6.02
N ALA A 131 7.34 -2.62 6.88
CA ALA A 131 8.30 -2.45 7.97
C ALA A 131 9.71 -2.20 7.44
N LYS A 132 10.09 -2.98 6.42
CA LYS A 132 11.28 -2.73 5.60
C LYS A 132 10.84 -2.02 4.33
N ILE A 133 11.23 -0.76 4.18
CA ILE A 133 11.16 -0.09 2.90
C ILE A 133 12.25 -0.74 2.06
N LEU A 134 11.87 -1.55 1.07
CA LEU A 134 12.78 -1.98 0.01
C LEU A 134 13.20 -0.70 -0.73
N THR A 135 14.28 -0.06 -0.29
CA THR A 135 15.01 0.89 -1.11
C THR A 135 15.37 0.15 -2.38
N ARG A 136 14.99 0.69 -3.55
CA ARG A 136 15.48 0.20 -4.83
C ARG A 136 17.00 0.13 -4.70
N GLY A 137 17.52 -1.09 -4.61
CA GLY A 137 18.95 -1.32 -4.71
C GLY A 137 19.38 -0.74 -6.04
N VAL A 138 20.23 0.27 -5.98
CA VAL A 138 21.01 0.74 -7.12
C VAL A 138 21.94 -0.41 -7.46
N SER A 139 21.45 -1.35 -8.26
CA SER A 139 22.28 -2.38 -8.89
C SER A 139 22.94 -1.69 -10.07
N VAL A 140 24.06 -1.00 -9.80
CA VAL A 140 25.01 -0.61 -10.84
C VAL A 140 25.78 -1.88 -11.17
N PHE A 141 25.48 -2.47 -12.32
CA PHE A 141 26.48 -3.23 -13.06
C PHE A 141 27.42 -2.22 -13.73
#